data_AF-A0A1V3SAY3-F1
#
_entry.id   AF-A0A1V3SAY3-F1
#
_cell.length_a   1.000
_cell.length_b   1.000
_cell.length_c   1.000
_cell.angle_alpha   90.00
_cell.angle_beta   90.00
_cell.angle_gamma   90.00
#
_symmetry.space_group_name_H-M   'P 1'
#
loop_
_entity.id
_entity.type
_entity.pdbx_description
1 polymer ?
#
loop_
_entity_poly.entity_id
_entity_poly.type
_entity_poly.pdbx_seq_one_letter_code
_entity_poly.pdbx_strand_id
1 'polypeptide(L)'
;MTLPFLCEPVQASTWQICHMELRIVEVLKQPYPQLQAQIVKARPKSASVECPAQGSSLTFTPETPDYQATLPRRQWPRKGQSVRVDYRYLDGVCKGDGNSYACRIKHYSVVGQ
;
A
#
# COMPACT_ATOMS: atom_id res chain seq x y z
N MET A 1 -29.43 -18.46 -30.62
CA MET A 1 -28.17 -17.74 -30.39
C MET A 1 -28.18 -17.20 -28.97
N THR A 2 -27.59 -17.93 -28.03
CA THR A 2 -27.44 -17.50 -26.64
C THR A 2 -26.01 -17.01 -26.45
N LEU A 3 -25.83 -15.70 -26.26
CA LEU A 3 -24.54 -15.12 -25.90
C LEU A 3 -24.13 -15.64 -24.52
N PRO A 4 -22.91 -16.17 -24.33
CA PRO A 4 -22.40 -16.40 -23.00
C PRO A 4 -22.10 -15.03 -22.38
N PHE A 5 -22.81 -14.70 -21.31
CA PHE A 5 -22.37 -13.67 -20.37
C PHE A 5 -20.97 -14.07 -19.90
N LEU A 6 -19.94 -13.38 -20.39
CA LEU A 6 -18.61 -13.44 -19.81
C LEU A 6 -18.74 -12.85 -18.41
N CYS A 7 -18.90 -13.71 -17.43
CA CYS A 7 -18.77 -13.36 -16.03
C CYS A 7 -17.33 -12.86 -15.87
N GLU A 8 -17.14 -11.56 -15.67
CA GLU A 8 -15.84 -11.02 -15.32
C GLU A 8 -15.34 -11.77 -14.08
N PRO A 9 -14.11 -12.32 -14.09
CA PRO A 9 -13.60 -13.04 -12.94
C PRO A 9 -13.67 -12.09 -11.76
N VAL A 10 -14.30 -12.52 -10.66
CA VAL A 10 -14.25 -11.84 -9.36
C VAL A 10 -12.80 -11.42 -9.11
N GLN A 11 -12.49 -10.14 -9.35
CA GLN A 11 -11.18 -9.54 -9.16
C GLN A 11 -10.99 -9.32 -7.66
N ALA A 12 -10.83 -10.42 -6.91
CA ALA A 12 -10.64 -10.38 -5.47
C ALA A 12 -9.71 -11.51 -4.99
N SER A 13 -8.63 -11.80 -5.72
CA SER A 13 -7.69 -12.86 -5.31
C SER A 13 -6.21 -12.52 -5.40
N THR A 14 -5.80 -11.40 -6.00
CA THR A 14 -4.38 -11.13 -6.25
C THR A 14 -3.99 -9.71 -5.86
N TRP A 15 -3.14 -9.64 -4.83
CA TRP A 15 -2.46 -8.42 -4.44
C TRP A 15 -1.65 -7.85 -5.60
N GLN A 16 -1.91 -6.58 -5.91
CA GLN A 16 -1.07 -5.77 -6.78
C GLN A 16 0.08 -5.21 -5.94
N ILE A 17 1.31 -5.22 -6.45
CA ILE A 17 2.51 -4.89 -5.64
C ILE A 17 3.40 -3.90 -6.37
N CYS A 18 3.82 -2.86 -5.65
CA CYS A 18 4.85 -1.91 -6.05
C CYS A 18 6.03 -1.98 -5.08
N HIS A 19 7.21 -2.22 -5.62
CA HIS A 19 8.46 -2.08 -4.89
C HIS A 19 8.83 -0.61 -4.85
N MET A 20 8.83 -0.02 -3.66
CA MET A 20 9.08 1.41 -3.48
C MET A 20 10.34 1.66 -2.67
N GLU A 21 11.02 2.74 -3.01
CA GLU A 21 12.04 3.36 -2.18
C GLU A 21 11.45 4.66 -1.65
N LEU A 22 11.34 4.77 -0.32
CA LEU A 22 10.74 5.92 0.35
C LEU A 22 11.80 6.65 1.15
N ARG A 23 11.76 7.98 1.17
CA ARG A 23 12.54 8.82 2.09
C ARG A 23 11.62 9.39 3.16
N ILE A 24 11.90 9.09 4.42
CA ILE A 24 11.08 9.56 5.54
C ILE A 24 11.26 11.07 5.73
N VAL A 25 10.15 11.80 5.71
CA VAL A 25 10.10 13.24 5.93
C VAL A 25 9.90 13.53 7.41
N GLU A 26 8.95 12.86 8.06
CA GLU A 26 8.67 13.02 9.49
C GLU A 26 7.76 11.93 10.06
N VAL A 27 7.58 11.96 11.38
CA VAL A 27 6.65 11.08 12.12
C VAL A 27 5.47 11.92 12.59
N LEU A 28 4.31 11.71 11.99
CA LEU A 28 3.05 12.32 12.39
C LEU A 28 2.57 11.66 13.68
N LYS A 29 2.16 12.45 14.68
CA LYS A 29 1.79 11.94 16.02
C LYS A 29 0.28 11.87 16.26
N GLN A 30 -0.52 12.58 15.46
CA GLN A 30 -1.98 12.69 15.59
C GLN A 30 -2.64 12.49 14.22
N PRO A 31 -3.89 11.98 14.15
CA PRO A 31 -4.68 11.39 15.25
C PRO A 31 -4.12 10.03 15.72
N TYR A 32 -3.37 9.34 14.86
CA TYR A 32 -2.61 8.14 15.20
C TYR A 32 -1.19 8.27 14.64
N PRO A 33 -0.18 7.62 15.26
CA PRO A 33 1.17 7.66 14.75
C PRO A 33 1.24 7.14 13.31
N GLN A 34 1.87 7.89 12.41
CA GLN A 34 2.14 7.50 11.02
C GLN A 34 3.48 8.10 10.56
N LEU A 35 4.07 7.53 9.51
CA LEU A 35 5.21 8.10 8.81
C LEU A 35 4.72 8.92 7.62
N GLN A 36 5.25 10.11 7.45
CA GLN A 36 5.18 10.83 6.19
C GLN A 36 6.47 10.58 5.41
N ALA A 37 6.35 10.23 4.14
CA ALA A 37 7.49 9.92 3.29
C ALA A 37 7.30 10.44 1.87
N GLN A 38 8.42 10.74 1.22
CA GLN A 38 8.47 11.02 -0.21
C GLN A 38 8.82 9.75 -0.98
N ILE A 39 8.14 9.53 -2.10
CA ILE A 39 8.37 8.39 -2.99
C ILE A 39 9.57 8.70 -3.87
N VAL A 40 10.72 8.08 -3.59
CA VAL A 40 11.96 8.27 -4.35
C VAL A 40 11.93 7.43 -5.62
N LYS A 41 11.43 6.19 -5.53
CA LYS A 41 11.21 5.29 -6.67
C LYS A 41 9.98 4.44 -6.42
N ALA A 42 9.27 4.09 -7.48
CA ALA A 42 8.21 3.10 -7.47
C ALA A 42 8.36 2.20 -8.69
N ARG A 43 8.39 0.88 -8.48
CA ARG A 43 8.50 -0.12 -9.53
C ARG A 43 7.35 -1.11 -9.43
N PRO A 44 6.46 -1.20 -10.43
CA PRO A 44 5.40 -2.19 -10.41
C PRO A 44 5.98 -3.59 -10.55
N LYS A 45 5.40 -4.56 -9.83
CA LYS A 45 5.76 -5.98 -9.95
C LYS A 45 5.36 -6.58 -11.30
N SER A 46 4.31 -6.05 -11.93
CA SER A 46 3.85 -6.42 -13.28
C SER A 46 3.29 -5.20 -14.01
N ALA A 47 3.26 -5.24 -15.35
CA ALA A 47 2.91 -4.08 -16.19
C ALA A 47 1.51 -3.49 -15.93
N SER A 48 0.58 -4.28 -15.39
CA SER A 48 -0.80 -3.87 -15.06
C SER A 48 -0.95 -3.17 -13.70
N VAL A 49 0.11 -3.12 -12.89
CA VAL A 49 0.03 -2.56 -11.53
C VAL A 49 0.15 -1.04 -11.57
N GLU A 50 -0.78 -0.36 -10.91
CA GLU A 50 -0.77 1.09 -10.72
C GLU A 50 0.05 1.44 -9.47
N CYS A 51 1.21 2.06 -9.66
CA CYS A 51 2.04 2.50 -8.55
C CYS A 51 1.83 3.99 -8.22
N PRO A 52 1.91 4.37 -6.93
CA PRO A 52 1.97 5.76 -6.54
C PRO A 52 3.07 6.53 -7.29
N ALA A 53 2.76 7.76 -7.69
CA ALA A 53 3.66 8.57 -8.50
C ALA A 53 4.98 8.87 -7.79
N GLN A 54 6.10 8.66 -8.49
CA GLN A 54 7.41 9.06 -8.00
C GLN A 54 7.45 10.58 -7.76
N GLY A 55 8.10 11.00 -6.67
CA GLY A 55 8.18 12.40 -6.23
C GLY A 55 7.03 12.85 -5.33
N SER A 56 5.91 12.14 -5.32
CA SER A 56 4.76 12.45 -4.46
C SER A 56 5.05 12.11 -2.98
N SER A 57 4.21 12.65 -2.08
CA SER A 57 4.24 12.32 -0.66
C SER A 57 3.11 11.36 -0.30
N LEU A 58 3.36 10.46 0.64
CA LEU A 58 2.35 9.60 1.24
C LEU A 58 2.50 9.54 2.75
N THR A 59 1.42 9.15 3.42
CA THR A 59 1.42 8.77 4.83
C THR A 59 1.12 7.28 4.97
N PHE A 60 1.83 6.61 5.87
CA PHE A 60 1.62 5.18 6.10
C PHE A 60 2.03 4.76 7.50
N THR A 61 1.48 3.64 7.95
CA THR A 61 1.97 2.91 9.12
C THR A 61 2.85 1.77 8.60
N PRO A 62 4.13 1.69 8.98
CA PRO A 62 5.01 0.63 8.49
C PRO A 62 4.60 -0.72 9.08
N GLU A 63 4.63 -1.75 8.26
CA GLU A 63 4.25 -3.12 8.61
C GLU A 63 5.43 -4.08 8.51
N THR A 64 5.29 -5.25 9.13
CA THR A 64 6.23 -6.36 9.01
C THR A 64 6.38 -6.81 7.54
N PRO A 65 7.50 -7.44 7.16
CA PRO A 65 7.73 -7.91 5.79
C PRO A 65 6.61 -8.80 5.23
N ASP A 66 5.97 -9.59 6.09
CA ASP A 66 4.86 -10.49 5.79
C ASP A 66 3.47 -9.83 5.87
N TYR A 67 3.41 -8.50 6.04
CA TYR A 67 2.19 -7.67 6.11
C TYR A 67 1.15 -8.14 7.15
N GLN A 68 1.54 -8.99 8.11
CA GLN A 68 0.61 -9.52 9.13
C GLN A 68 0.45 -8.58 10.34
N ALA A 69 1.42 -7.70 10.59
CA ALA A 69 1.40 -6.81 11.75
C ALA A 69 2.01 -5.45 11.45
N THR A 70 1.60 -4.44 12.24
CA THR A 70 2.29 -3.15 12.26
C THR A 70 3.66 -3.29 12.93
N LEU A 71 4.68 -2.58 12.42
CA LEU A 71 5.98 -2.57 13.06
C LEU A 71 5.91 -1.84 14.41
N PRO A 72 6.59 -2.35 15.46
CA PRO A 72 6.70 -1.63 16.72
C PRO A 72 7.33 -0.25 16.51
N ARG A 73 6.78 0.80 17.14
CA ARG A 73 7.22 2.20 16.96
C ARG A 73 8.72 2.42 17.17
N ARG A 74 9.37 1.60 18.00
CA ARG A 74 10.81 1.67 18.28
C ARG A 74 11.68 1.30 17.07
N GLN A 75 11.12 0.53 16.13
CA GLN A 75 11.77 0.05 14.91
C GLN A 75 11.42 0.90 13.68
N TRP A 76 10.64 1.97 13.86
CA TRP A 76 10.26 2.80 12.73
C TRP A 76 11.47 3.50 12.10
N PRO A 77 11.54 3.55 10.76
CA PRO A 77 12.49 4.40 10.06
C PRO A 77 12.48 5.84 10.59
N ARG A 78 13.67 6.40 10.82
CA ARG A 78 13.84 7.76 11.34
C ARG A 78 13.71 8.79 10.21
N LYS A 79 13.37 10.03 10.57
CA LYS A 79 13.41 11.18 9.65
C LYS A 79 14.74 11.23 8.89
N GLY A 80 14.65 11.42 7.57
CA GLY A 80 15.79 11.47 6.65
C GLY A 80 16.28 10.11 6.15
N GLN A 81 15.88 9.00 6.77
CA GLN A 81 16.28 7.67 6.29
C GLN A 81 15.53 7.29 5.02
N SER A 82 16.21 6.55 4.15
CA SER A 82 15.56 5.81 3.07
C SER A 82 15.14 4.43 3.57
N VAL A 83 14.02 3.93 3.09
CA VAL A 83 13.52 2.58 3.42
C VAL A 83 12.91 1.96 2.16
N ARG A 84 13.08 0.65 2.00
CA ARG A 84 12.42 -0.12 0.96
C ARG A 84 11.12 -0.66 1.50
N VAL A 85 10.04 -0.39 0.77
CA VAL A 85 8.68 -0.78 1.14
C VAL A 85 8.02 -1.48 -0.03
N ASP A 86 7.41 -2.62 0.25
CA ASP A 86 6.46 -3.23 -0.68
C ASP A 86 5.08 -2.65 -0.40
N TYR A 87 4.61 -1.78 -1.29
CA TYR A 87 3.23 -1.33 -1.29
C TYR A 87 2.37 -2.37 -1.97
N ARG A 88 1.40 -2.91 -1.24
CA ARG A 88 0.43 -3.86 -1.76
C ARG A 88 -0.95 -3.24 -1.72
N TYR A 89 -1.74 -3.48 -2.75
CA TYR A 89 -3.13 -3.10 -2.72
C TYR A 89 -4.03 -4.15 -3.36
N LEU A 90 -5.28 -4.16 -2.89
CA LEU A 90 -6.37 -4.94 -3.46
C LEU A 90 -7.57 -4.02 -3.61
N ASP A 91 -8.06 -3.91 -4.84
CA ASP A 91 -9.30 -3.21 -5.14
C ASP A 91 -10.48 -4.15 -5.01
N GLY A 92 -11.59 -3.64 -4.48
CA GLY A 92 -12.78 -4.44 -4.30
C GLY A 92 -13.97 -3.60 -3.85
N VAL A 93 -14.98 -4.30 -3.35
CA VAL A 93 -16.19 -3.70 -2.79
C VAL A 93 -16.22 -3.96 -1.29
N CYS A 94 -16.04 -2.90 -0.50
CA CYS A 94 -16.14 -2.96 0.96
C CYS A 94 -17.59 -2.77 1.39
N LYS A 95 -17.94 -3.36 2.54
CA LYS A 95 -19.23 -3.17 3.19
C LYS A 95 -19.06 -2.27 4.42
N GLY A 96 -19.90 -1.26 4.55
CA GLY A 96 -19.94 -0.37 5.71
C GLY A 96 -21.32 0.26 5.85
N ASP A 97 -21.86 0.29 7.07
CA ASP A 97 -23.17 0.89 7.40
C ASP A 97 -24.33 0.42 6.50
N GLY A 98 -24.33 -0.86 6.15
CA GLY A 98 -25.36 -1.45 5.28
C GLY A 98 -25.18 -1.18 3.78
N ASN A 99 -24.16 -0.41 3.38
CA ASN A 99 -23.90 -0.05 1.98
C ASN A 99 -22.64 -0.72 1.43
N SER A 100 -22.62 -0.91 0.12
CA SER A 100 -21.47 -1.40 -0.65
C SER A 100 -20.78 -0.23 -1.35
N TYR A 101 -19.47 -0.11 -1.22
CA TYR A 101 -18.69 0.95 -1.88
C TYR A 101 -17.36 0.42 -2.41
N ALA A 102 -16.88 1.00 -3.51
CA ALA A 102 -15.56 0.68 -4.05
C ALA A 102 -14.48 1.10 -3.05
N CYS A 103 -13.54 0.20 -2.75
CA CYS A 103 -12.47 0.43 -1.80
C CYS A 103 -11.14 -0.17 -2.27
N ARG A 104 -10.04 0.40 -1.75
CA ARG A 104 -8.68 -0.10 -1.95
C ARG A 104 -8.08 -0.43 -0.59
N ILE A 105 -7.85 -1.71 -0.32
CA ILE A 105 -7.11 -2.17 0.86
C ILE A 105 -5.63 -1.97 0.57
N LYS A 106 -4.86 -1.42 1.51
CA LYS A 106 -3.45 -1.03 1.31
C LYS A 106 -2.57 -1.58 2.43
N HIS A 107 -1.40 -2.07 2.07
CA HIS A 107 -0.34 -2.49 2.98
C HIS A 107 1.01 -1.88 2.58
N TYR A 108 1.87 -1.66 3.57
CA TYR A 108 3.18 -1.02 3.46
C TYR A 108 4.23 -1.79 4.27
N SER A 109 4.64 -2.95 3.76
CA SER A 109 5.64 -3.79 4.43
C SER A 109 7.04 -3.24 4.25
N VAL A 110 7.76 -3.06 5.35
CA VAL A 110 9.19 -2.74 5.31
C VAL A 110 9.97 -4.01 4.95
N VAL A 111 10.73 -3.97 3.85
CA VAL A 111 11.51 -5.12 3.35
C VAL A 111 13.02 -4.90 3.44
N GLY A 112 13.46 -3.70 3.83
CA GLY A 112 14.87 -3.39 4.06
C GLY A 112 15.08 -1.90 4.36
N GLN A 113 16.17 -1.60 5.07
CA GLN A 113 16.64 -0.24 5.39
C GLN A 113 17.99 0.01 4.73
#